data_AF-A0A3C0VDZ1-F1
#
_entry.id   AF-A0A3C0VDZ1-F1
#
_cell.length_a   1.000
_cell.length_b   1.000
_cell.length_c   1.000
_cell.angle_alpha   90.00
_cell.angle_beta   90.00
_cell.angle_gamma   90.00
#
_symmetry.space_group_name_H-M   'P 1'
#
loop_
_entity.id
_entity.type
_entity.pdbx_description
1 polymer ?
#
loop_
_entity_poly.entity_id
_entity_poly.type
_entity_poly.pdbx_seq_one_letter_code
_entity_poly.pdbx_strand_id
1 'polypeptide(L)'
;MLIGILPIASARVAEFLHNEVPGMQLPDRIRKAMHDADARGYAAEAGIEIAREALLGMRDLAQGAYVMSPAGGAKASLAVLRALPELGPPSP
;
A
#
# COMPACT_ATOMS: atom_id res chain seq x y z
N MET A 1 -11.27 12.95 -9.45
CA MET A 1 -11.24 12.08 -8.27
C MET A 1 -9.83 11.59 -8.07
N LEU A 2 -9.35 11.66 -6.83
CA LEU A 2 -8.07 11.07 -6.42
C LEU A 2 -8.35 9.84 -5.56
N ILE A 3 -7.52 8.81 -5.69
CA ILE A 3 -7.54 7.64 -4.80
C ILE A 3 -6.44 7.74 -3.76
N GLY A 4 -6.75 7.49 -2.49
CA GLY A 4 -5.75 7.38 -1.43
C GLY A 4 -5.15 5.97 -1.39
N ILE A 5 -3.82 5.85 -1.39
CA ILE A 5 -3.11 4.58 -1.25
C ILE A 5 -2.25 4.63 0.01
N LEU A 6 -2.44 3.66 0.90
CA LEU A 6 -1.68 3.51 2.14
C LEU A 6 -1.00 2.13 2.17
N PRO A 7 0.34 2.07 2.07
CA PRO A 7 1.08 0.83 2.27
C PRO A 7 1.01 0.38 3.73
N ILE A 8 0.68 -0.89 3.96
CA ILE A 8 0.48 -1.41 5.32
C ILE A 8 1.82 -1.91 5.86
N ALA A 9 2.31 -1.34 6.96
CA ALA A 9 3.66 -1.64 7.45
C ALA A 9 3.78 -2.96 8.23
N SER A 10 2.68 -3.47 8.80
CA SER A 10 2.67 -4.69 9.61
C SER A 10 1.27 -5.29 9.74
N ALA A 11 1.18 -6.54 10.20
CA ALA A 11 -0.11 -7.18 10.48
C ALA A 11 -0.88 -6.43 11.58
N ARG A 12 -0.17 -5.89 12.57
CA ARG A 12 -0.77 -5.01 13.60
C ARG A 12 -1.47 -3.80 12.99
N VAL A 13 -0.84 -3.14 12.00
CA VAL A 13 -1.46 -1.98 11.32
C VAL A 13 -2.67 -2.44 10.50
N ALA A 14 -2.59 -3.59 9.82
CA ALA A 14 -3.72 -4.15 9.08
C ALA A 14 -4.96 -4.36 9.97
N GLU A 15 -4.78 -4.98 11.14
CA GLU A 15 -5.88 -5.22 12.08
C GLU A 15 -6.39 -3.93 12.72
N PHE A 16 -5.51 -2.96 13.01
CA PHE A 16 -5.95 -1.65 13.50
C PHE A 16 -6.84 -0.95 12.48
N LEU A 17 -6.43 -0.90 11.20
CA LEU A 17 -7.23 -0.28 10.15
C LEU A 17 -8.59 -0.97 9.98
N HIS A 18 -8.63 -2.30 10.09
CA HIS A 18 -9.86 -3.07 9.91
C HIS A 18 -10.85 -2.92 11.08
N ASN A 19 -10.35 -2.93 12.32
CA ASN A 19 -11.20 -3.02 13.51
C ASN A 19 -11.46 -1.65 14.15
N GLU A 20 -10.50 -0.73 14.09
CA GLU A 20 -10.53 0.52 14.86
C GLU A 20 -10.85 1.75 14.00
N VAL A 21 -10.76 1.66 12.67
CA VAL A 21 -11.02 2.82 11.80
C VAL A 21 -12.36 2.69 11.06
N PRO A 22 -13.36 3.53 11.38
CA PRO A 22 -14.66 3.49 10.74
C PRO A 22 -14.57 3.63 9.22
N GLY A 23 -15.24 2.73 8.50
CA GLY A 23 -15.27 2.74 7.04
C GLY A 23 -14.04 2.13 6.37
N MET A 24 -13.03 1.67 7.11
CA MET A 24 -11.91 0.91 6.55
C MET A 24 -12.09 -0.59 6.80
N GLN A 25 -12.17 -1.37 5.73
CA GLN A 25 -12.25 -2.83 5.80
C GLN A 25 -11.22 -3.44 4.86
N LEU A 26 -10.37 -4.31 5.39
CA LEU A 26 -9.39 -5.03 4.61
C LEU A 26 -9.94 -6.40 4.24
N PRO A 27 -9.86 -6.83 2.97
CA PRO A 27 -10.24 -8.18 2.58
C PRO A 27 -9.47 -9.23 3.38
N ASP A 28 -10.12 -10.33 3.75
CA ASP A 28 -9.51 -11.40 4.57
C ASP A 28 -8.19 -11.92 3.99
N ARG A 29 -8.11 -12.05 2.66
CA ARG A 29 -6.89 -12.47 1.97
C ARG A 29 -5.71 -11.53 2.23
N ILE A 30 -5.97 -10.22 2.31
CA ILE A 30 -4.94 -9.20 2.56
C ILE A 30 -4.49 -9.27 4.02
N ARG A 31 -5.45 -9.38 4.96
CA ARG A 31 -5.11 -9.54 6.39
C ARG A 31 -4.27 -10.80 6.62
N LYS A 32 -4.65 -11.93 6.03
CA LYS A 32 -3.86 -13.18 6.11
C LYS A 32 -2.46 -13.01 5.53
N ALA A 33 -2.34 -12.40 4.34
CA ALA A 33 -1.05 -12.16 3.70
C ALA A 33 -0.13 -11.30 4.59
N MET A 34 -0.68 -10.29 5.26
CA MET A 34 0.07 -9.46 6.20
C MET A 34 0.55 -10.26 7.41
N HIS A 35 -0.29 -11.10 8.03
CA HIS A 35 0.12 -11.98 9.14
C HIS A 35 1.22 -12.96 8.73
N ASP A 36 1.08 -13.60 7.57
CA ASP A 36 2.09 -14.54 7.05
C ASP A 36 3.42 -13.83 6.77
N ALA A 37 3.39 -12.61 6.25
CA ALA A 37 4.58 -11.81 5.96
C ALA A 37 5.27 -11.29 7.24
N ASP A 38 4.49 -10.89 8.25
CA ASP A 38 5.01 -10.44 9.54
C ASP A 38 5.69 -11.57 10.29
N ALA A 39 5.08 -12.77 10.31
CA ALA A 39 5.67 -13.98 10.87
C ALA A 39 7.01 -14.37 10.23
N ARG A 40 7.26 -13.92 9.00
CA ARG A 40 8.48 -14.18 8.22
C ARG A 40 9.41 -12.97 8.12
N GLY A 41 9.07 -11.85 8.75
CA GLY A 41 9.91 -10.65 8.82
C GLY A 41 9.97 -9.78 7.56
N TYR A 42 8.99 -9.86 6.65
CA TYR A 42 8.92 -9.04 5.42
C TYR A 42 7.59 -8.29 5.23
N ALA A 43 6.90 -7.97 6.33
CA ALA A 43 5.57 -7.34 6.25
C ALA A 43 5.56 -6.00 5.52
N ALA A 44 6.60 -5.18 5.68
CA ALA A 44 6.69 -3.87 5.01
C ALA A 44 6.78 -4.01 3.49
N GLU A 45 7.58 -4.96 3.00
CA GLU A 45 7.70 -5.31 1.59
C GLU A 45 6.38 -5.85 1.05
N ALA A 46 5.73 -6.77 1.76
CA ALA A 46 4.43 -7.30 1.37
C ALA A 46 3.36 -6.20 1.27
N GLY A 47 3.35 -5.26 2.23
CA GLY A 47 2.43 -4.13 2.22
C GLY A 47 2.67 -3.15 1.07
N ILE A 48 3.92 -2.97 0.63
CA ILE A 48 4.24 -2.21 -0.58
C ILE A 48 3.67 -2.91 -1.80
N GLU A 49 3.88 -4.22 -1.95
CA GLU A 49 3.38 -4.96 -3.12
C GLU A 49 1.85 -4.97 -3.19
N ILE A 50 1.17 -5.16 -2.06
CA ILE A 50 -0.30 -5.03 -1.96
C ILE A 50 -0.76 -3.63 -2.39
N ALA A 51 -0.06 -2.58 -1.97
CA ALA A 51 -0.38 -1.21 -2.35
C ALA A 51 -0.13 -0.94 -3.84
N ARG A 52 0.89 -1.56 -4.45
CA ARG A 52 1.14 -1.50 -5.91
C ARG A 52 0.00 -2.17 -6.68
N GLU A 53 -0.41 -3.36 -6.27
CA GLU A 53 -1.53 -4.08 -6.90
C GLU A 53 -2.81 -3.24 -6.83
N ALA A 54 -3.11 -2.65 -5.68
CA ALA A 54 -4.26 -1.76 -5.51
C ALA A 54 -4.17 -0.52 -6.40
N LEU A 55 -2.99 0.13 -6.46
CA LEU A 55 -2.76 1.29 -7.31
C LEU A 55 -2.98 0.97 -8.79
N LEU A 56 -2.40 -0.13 -9.28
CA LEU A 56 -2.54 -0.56 -10.67
C LEU A 56 -3.99 -0.92 -11.00
N GLY A 57 -4.69 -1.62 -10.10
CA GLY A 57 -6.10 -1.98 -10.29
C GLY A 57 -7.04 -0.78 -10.38
N MET A 58 -6.69 0.36 -9.79
CA MET A 58 -7.50 1.58 -9.79
C MET A 58 -7.11 2.58 -10.90
N ARG A 59 -6.11 2.27 -11.73
CA ARG A 59 -5.53 3.20 -12.71
C ARG A 59 -6.57 3.79 -13.66
N ASP A 60 -7.51 2.97 -14.13
CA ASP A 60 -8.52 3.40 -15.10
C ASP A 60 -9.78 4.01 -14.43
N LEU A 61 -9.81 4.05 -13.10
CA LEU A 61 -10.97 4.51 -12.31
C LEU A 61 -10.71 5.86 -11.61
N ALA A 62 -9.48 6.37 -11.61
CA ALA A 62 -9.10 7.61 -10.95
C ALA A 62 -8.18 8.47 -11.82
N GLN A 63 -8.26 9.80 -11.67
CA GLN A 63 -7.40 10.74 -12.40
C GLN A 63 -6.03 10.96 -11.73
N GLY A 64 -5.80 10.35 -10.57
CA GLY A 64 -4.55 10.44 -9.84
C GLY A 64 -4.60 9.70 -8.51
N ALA A 65 -3.44 9.52 -7.89
CA ALA A 65 -3.30 8.86 -6.60
C ALA A 65 -2.56 9.74 -5.60
N TYR A 66 -3.02 9.73 -4.35
CA TYR A 66 -2.33 10.29 -3.20
C TYR A 66 -1.75 9.12 -2.39
N VAL A 67 -0.43 8.97 -2.41
CA VAL A 67 0.26 7.88 -1.69
C VAL A 67 0.73 8.39 -0.33
N MET A 68 0.13 7.85 0.73
CA MET A 68 0.48 8.16 2.11
C MET A 68 1.80 7.48 2.48
N SER A 69 2.63 8.17 3.28
CA SER A 69 3.85 7.60 3.85
C SER A 69 3.55 7.14 5.29
N PRO A 70 3.55 5.83 5.58
CA PRO A 70 3.53 5.36 6.97
C PRO A 70 4.83 5.78 7.68
N ALA A 71 4.98 5.41 8.95
CA ALA A 71 6.11 5.78 9.84
C ALA A 71 7.56 5.46 9.35
N GLY A 72 7.76 5.07 8.08
CA GLY A 72 9.07 4.86 7.42
C GLY A 72 9.49 5.94 6.40
N GLY A 73 8.72 7.03 6.26
CA GLY A 73 9.07 8.16 5.38
C GLY A 73 8.86 7.89 3.88
N ALA A 74 9.41 8.75 3.02
CA ALA A 74 9.08 8.79 1.58
C ALA A 74 9.49 7.54 0.78
N LYS A 75 10.37 6.67 1.30
CA LYS A 75 10.89 5.50 0.58
C LYS A 75 9.80 4.50 0.21
N ALA A 76 8.90 4.20 1.15
CA ALA A 76 7.80 3.26 0.89
C ALA A 76 6.85 3.80 -0.18
N SER A 77 6.51 5.08 -0.09
CA SER A 77 5.65 5.76 -1.06
C SER A 77 6.28 5.80 -2.46
N LEU A 78 7.58 6.10 -2.54
CA LEU A 78 8.32 6.03 -3.81
C LEU A 78 8.37 4.61 -4.36
N ALA A 79 8.53 3.60 -3.51
CA ALA A 79 8.49 2.20 -3.94
C ALA A 79 7.14 1.89 -4.61
N VAL A 80 6.01 2.23 -3.97
CA VAL A 80 4.67 2.05 -4.56
C VAL A 80 4.54 2.75 -5.91
N LEU A 81 4.93 4.02 -5.96
CA LEU A 81 4.81 4.85 -7.18
C LEU A 81 5.62 4.30 -8.36
N ARG A 82 6.75 3.64 -8.10
CA ARG A 82 7.55 2.97 -9.14
C ARG A 82 6.84 1.80 -9.84
N ALA A 83 5.62 1.42 -9.42
CA ALA A 83 4.80 0.48 -10.19
C ALA A 83 4.25 1.13 -11.47
N LEU A 84 4.15 2.47 -11.51
CA LEU A 84 3.67 3.20 -12.66
C LEU A 84 4.81 3.41 -13.67
N PRO A 85 4.69 2.95 -14.92
CA PRO A 85 5.76 3.05 -15.92
C PRO A 85 6.09 4.49 -16.30
N GLU A 86 5.14 5.40 -16.14
CA GLU A 86 5.27 6.84 -16.39
C GLU A 86 6.02 7.60 -15.28
N LEU A 87 6.35 6.94 -14.17
CA LEU A 87 7.21 7.46 -13.10
C LEU A 87 8.63 6.87 -13.16
N GLY A 88 9.10 6.57 -14.38
CA GLY A 88 10.49 6.17 -14.65
C GLY A 88 11.52 7.15 -14.09
N PRO A 89 12.82 6.78 -14.07
CA PRO A 89 13.87 7.65 -13.53
C PRO A 89 13.78 9.04 -14.16
N PRO A 90 14.05 10.11 -13.39
CA PRO A 90 14.02 11.46 -13.95
C PRO A 90 14.89 11.50 -15.21
N SER A 91 14.39 12.15 -16.26
CA SER A 91 15.21 12.45 -17.44
C SER A 91 16.53 13.10 -16.97
N PRO A 92 17.67 12.69 -17.56
CA PRO A 92 19.00 13.16 -17.14
C PRO A 92 19.15 14.68 -17.24
#